data_AF-A0A535NNQ2-F1
#
_entry.id   AF-A0A535NNQ2-F1
#
_cell.length_a   1.000
_cell.length_b   1.000
_cell.length_c   1.000
_cell.angle_alpha   90.00
_cell.angle_beta   90.00
_cell.angle_gamma   90.00
#
_symmetry.space_group_name_H-M   'P 1'
#
loop_
_entity.id
_entity.type
_entity.pdbx_description
1 polymer ?
#
loop_
_entity_poly.entity_id
_entity_poly.type
_entity_poly.pdbx_seq_one_letter_code
_entity_poly.pdbx_strand_id
1 'polypeptide(L)'
;MLEAIGNALRIPELRRKILFTLGLFLVFRILAHIAVPGADKAALDKLFNTNAFLGLLDLFSGGGLSTFSIIAMGVNPYINASIIMQLMTVVSTRMKELSKEGEFGRRKITRWTRWLTVGLGLLQAWGLTLVFSRQGVLSNLSWLGIIEIMITLTAGTVMLMWFGELITEYGIGNGISLVIFAGIVGRIPNTIYNLLTGGGQSNLAPMLLFAALAIVVTAFIIEVQQAQRKIPIQSAQRVVGRKIYQGRSSHLPLRVNQAGVIPIIFAISIMFFPVIIGNFLATAPDPWGTISRVLRTYWVPTGPNIPTDILYNFVYF
;
A
#
# COMPACT_ATOMS: atom_id res chain seq x y z
N MET A 1 -1.06 -17.08 23.17
CA MET A 1 -0.42 -16.60 21.92
C MET A 1 1.09 -16.88 21.88
N LEU A 2 1.84 -16.64 22.96
CA LEU A 2 3.28 -16.94 23.02
C LEU A 2 3.60 -18.43 22.77
N GLU A 3 2.77 -19.34 23.28
CA GLU A 3 2.90 -20.78 22.98
C GLU A 3 2.66 -21.10 21.49
N ALA A 4 1.75 -20.39 20.82
CA ALA A 4 1.50 -20.57 19.39
C ALA A 4 2.70 -20.10 18.54
N ILE A 5 3.37 -19.02 18.95
CA ILE A 5 4.62 -18.55 18.33
C ILE A 5 5.75 -19.57 18.56
N GLY A 6 5.87 -20.08 19.78
CA GLY A 6 6.84 -21.14 20.10
C GLY A 6 6.61 -22.41 19.29
N ASN A 7 5.35 -22.84 19.13
CA ASN A 7 4.99 -24.01 18.33
C ASN A 7 5.19 -23.77 16.82
N ALA A 8 4.91 -22.56 16.34
CA ALA A 8 5.17 -22.16 14.96
C ALA A 8 6.64 -22.26 14.57
N LEU A 9 7.56 -21.92 15.49
CA LEU A 9 9.01 -22.05 15.28
C LEU A 9 9.52 -23.49 15.41
N ARG A 10 8.79 -24.37 16.10
CA ARG A 10 9.14 -25.80 16.23
C ARG A 10 8.82 -26.61 14.97
N ILE A 11 7.75 -26.27 14.26
CA ILE A 11 7.36 -26.97 13.02
C ILE A 11 8.34 -26.60 11.90
N PRO A 12 9.11 -27.56 11.35
CA PRO A 12 10.21 -27.26 10.43
C PRO A 12 9.74 -26.60 9.11
N GLU A 13 8.56 -26.98 8.62
CA GLU A 13 7.95 -26.37 7.44
C GLU A 13 7.60 -24.90 7.69
N LEU A 14 6.92 -24.62 8.80
CA LEU A 14 6.46 -23.27 9.12
C LEU A 14 7.64 -22.35 9.44
N ARG A 15 8.65 -22.86 10.14
CA ARG A 15 9.93 -22.18 10.37
C ARG A 15 10.61 -21.80 9.05
N ARG A 16 10.64 -22.70 8.05
CA ARG A 16 11.24 -22.41 6.73
C ARG A 16 10.50 -21.27 6.03
N LYS A 17 9.16 -21.28 6.06
CA LYS A 17 8.33 -20.21 5.48
C LYS A 17 8.55 -18.86 6.17
N ILE A 18 8.66 -18.86 7.51
CA ILE A 18 8.94 -17.65 8.30
C ILE A 18 10.34 -17.11 7.97
N LEU A 19 11.37 -17.96 7.98
CA LEU A 19 12.74 -17.56 7.68
C LEU A 19 12.88 -17.05 6.24
N PHE A 20 12.19 -17.67 5.28
CA PHE A 20 12.13 -17.19 3.90
C PHE A 20 11.52 -15.78 3.81
N THR A 21 10.39 -15.57 4.49
CA THR A 21 9.70 -14.27 4.53
C THR A 21 10.59 -13.20 5.19
N LEU A 22 11.22 -13.50 6.32
CA LEU A 22 12.15 -12.59 7.00
C LEU A 22 13.41 -12.30 6.16
N GLY A 23 13.93 -13.30 5.46
CA GLY A 23 15.05 -13.12 4.54
C GLY A 23 14.71 -12.14 3.41
N LEU A 24 13.52 -12.25 2.82
CA LEU A 24 13.06 -11.29 1.82
C LEU A 24 12.82 -9.89 2.40
N PHE A 25 12.37 -9.76 3.65
CA PHE A 25 12.28 -8.45 4.31
C PHE A 25 13.65 -7.81 4.52
N LEU A 26 14.67 -8.60 4.84
CA LEU A 26 16.05 -8.10 4.94
C LEU A 26 16.53 -7.57 3.58
N VAL A 27 16.33 -8.34 2.51
CA VAL A 27 16.69 -7.92 1.15
C VAL A 27 15.93 -6.65 0.75
N PHE A 28 14.61 -6.61 0.98
CA PHE A 28 13.80 -5.41 0.78
C PHE A 28 14.38 -4.20 1.50
N ARG A 29 14.81 -4.36 2.76
CA ARG A 29 15.38 -3.27 3.55
C ARG A 29 16.72 -2.82 3.00
N ILE A 30 17.57 -3.72 2.52
CA ILE A 30 18.84 -3.36 1.86
C ILE A 30 18.55 -2.52 0.61
N LEU A 31 17.63 -2.97 -0.25
CA LEU A 31 17.24 -2.25 -1.47
C LEU A 31 16.70 -0.85 -1.17
N ALA A 32 15.98 -0.67 -0.05
CA ALA A 32 15.47 0.64 0.39
C ALA A 32 16.58 1.67 0.70
N HIS A 33 17.81 1.22 0.95
CA HIS A 33 18.95 2.09 1.24
C HIS A 33 19.88 2.30 0.03
N ILE A 34 19.67 1.57 -1.06
CA ILE A 34 20.44 1.76 -2.29
C ILE A 34 19.81 2.92 -3.07
N ALA A 35 20.39 4.11 -2.93
CA ALA A 35 19.97 5.31 -3.64
C ALA A 35 20.28 5.22 -5.15
N VAL A 36 19.37 5.72 -5.98
CA VAL A 36 19.63 5.90 -7.41
C VAL A 36 20.67 7.02 -7.59
N PRO A 37 21.68 6.85 -8.46
CA PRO A 37 22.68 7.88 -8.70
C PRO A 37 22.04 9.20 -9.17
N GLY A 38 22.57 10.34 -8.69
CA GLY A 38 22.16 11.67 -9.14
C GLY A 38 21.13 12.41 -8.28
N ALA A 39 20.68 11.82 -7.16
CA ALA A 39 19.80 12.49 -6.20
C ALA A 39 20.56 13.27 -5.12
N ASP A 40 20.25 14.56 -4.96
CA ASP A 40 20.71 15.38 -3.84
C ASP A 40 19.85 15.15 -2.59
N LYS A 41 20.48 14.62 -1.54
CA LYS A 41 19.84 14.35 -0.24
C LYS A 41 19.33 15.62 0.44
N ALA A 42 20.08 16.73 0.35
CA ALA A 42 19.70 17.98 1.03
C ALA A 42 18.47 18.63 0.39
N ALA A 43 18.37 18.58 -0.94
CA ALA A 43 17.16 19.02 -1.65
C ALA A 43 15.96 18.12 -1.33
N LEU A 44 16.19 16.80 -1.23
CA LEU A 44 15.15 15.83 -0.92
C LEU A 44 14.59 16.02 0.49
N ASP A 45 15.43 16.22 1.50
CA ASP A 45 14.99 16.48 2.88
C ASP A 45 14.14 17.75 2.97
N LYS A 46 14.50 18.82 2.25
CA LYS A 46 13.72 20.06 2.20
C LYS A 46 12.33 19.84 1.61
N LEU A 47 12.22 19.03 0.55
CA LEU A 47 10.94 18.76 -0.10
C LEU A 47 10.03 17.90 0.76
N PHE A 48 10.59 16.90 1.43
CA PHE A 48 9.83 16.06 2.36
C PHE A 48 9.30 16.83 3.57
N ASN A 49 10.07 17.79 4.07
CA ASN A 49 9.62 18.69 5.15
C ASN A 49 8.51 19.66 4.70
N THR A 50 8.47 20.01 3.40
CA THR A 50 7.49 20.97 2.87
C THR A 50 6.22 20.29 2.35
N ASN A 51 6.29 19.00 1.99
CA ASN A 51 5.24 18.33 1.24
C ASN A 51 4.72 17.08 1.97
N ALA A 52 3.67 17.26 2.76
CA ALA A 52 3.01 16.17 3.50
C ALA A 52 2.52 15.03 2.59
N PHE A 53 2.17 15.32 1.34
CA PHE A 53 1.77 14.31 0.36
C PHE A 53 2.92 13.36 -0.02
N LEU A 54 4.15 13.87 -0.16
CA LEU A 54 5.32 13.02 -0.39
C LEU A 54 5.59 12.11 0.81
N GLY A 55 5.38 12.59 2.03
CA GLY A 55 5.48 11.77 3.24
C GLY A 55 4.50 10.60 3.27
N LEU A 56 3.25 10.82 2.81
CA LEU A 56 2.25 9.76 2.71
C LEU A 56 2.57 8.75 1.60
N LEU A 57 3.02 9.21 0.43
CA LEU A 57 3.49 8.31 -0.64
C LEU A 57 4.67 7.47 -0.19
N ASP A 58 5.58 8.09 0.55
CA ASP A 58 6.76 7.43 1.07
C ASP A 58 6.36 6.31 2.04
N LEU A 59 5.36 6.50 2.92
CA LEU A 59 4.83 5.45 3.81
C LEU A 59 4.54 4.13 3.07
N PHE A 60 3.94 4.20 1.88
CA PHE A 60 3.67 3.03 1.04
C PHE A 60 4.90 2.47 0.31
N SER A 61 5.93 3.29 0.10
CA SER A 61 7.23 2.86 -0.44
C SER A 61 8.17 2.23 0.60
N GLY A 62 7.82 2.28 1.90
CA GLY A 62 8.63 1.71 2.98
C GLY A 62 9.96 2.41 3.28
N GLY A 63 10.14 3.63 2.78
CA GLY A 63 11.30 4.49 3.02
C GLY A 63 12.00 4.86 1.73
N GLY A 64 11.65 4.16 0.65
CA GLY A 64 12.37 4.26 -0.60
C GLY A 64 12.25 5.62 -1.28
N LEU A 65 11.17 6.36 -1.08
CA LEU A 65 10.98 7.68 -1.68
C LEU A 65 11.80 8.74 -0.94
N SER A 66 11.86 8.66 0.39
CA SER A 66 12.68 9.55 1.25
C SER A 66 14.19 9.40 1.05
N THR A 67 14.64 8.32 0.42
CA THR A 67 16.06 8.09 0.09
C THR A 67 16.33 8.10 -1.41
N PHE A 68 15.28 8.32 -2.23
CA PHE A 68 15.28 8.10 -3.68
C PHE A 68 15.98 6.79 -4.08
N SER A 69 15.58 5.70 -3.44
CA SER A 69 16.13 4.37 -3.68
C SER A 69 15.63 3.71 -4.96
N ILE A 70 16.25 2.60 -5.34
CA ILE A 70 15.81 1.75 -6.46
C ILE A 70 14.32 1.34 -6.30
N ILE A 71 13.84 1.25 -5.06
CA ILE A 71 12.45 0.90 -4.74
C ILE A 71 11.58 2.12 -4.38
N ALA A 72 11.93 3.33 -4.83
CA ALA A 72 11.22 4.56 -4.48
C ALA A 72 9.72 4.55 -4.82
N MET A 73 9.32 3.85 -5.89
CA MET A 73 7.91 3.70 -6.25
C MET A 73 7.16 2.65 -5.40
N GLY A 74 7.89 1.83 -4.63
CA GLY A 74 7.32 0.75 -3.83
C GLY A 74 6.56 -0.26 -4.69
N VAL A 75 5.47 -0.79 -4.12
CA VAL A 75 4.52 -1.66 -4.83
C VAL A 75 3.35 -0.86 -5.45
N ASN A 76 3.40 0.48 -5.43
CA ASN A 76 2.28 1.33 -5.85
C ASN A 76 1.84 1.10 -7.31
N PRO A 77 2.75 0.97 -8.30
CA PRO A 77 2.32 0.69 -9.67
C PRO A 77 1.56 -0.65 -9.80
N TYR A 78 1.93 -1.65 -9.00
CA TYR A 78 1.24 -2.93 -8.96
C TYR A 78 -0.14 -2.81 -8.32
N ILE A 79 -0.23 -2.11 -7.19
CA ILE A 79 -1.49 -1.83 -6.51
C ILE A 79 -2.47 -1.18 -7.49
N ASN A 80 -2.03 -0.11 -8.16
CA ASN A 80 -2.84 0.61 -9.14
C ASN A 80 -3.25 -0.29 -10.32
N ALA A 81 -2.34 -1.10 -10.84
CA ALA A 81 -2.67 -2.06 -11.89
C ALA A 81 -3.73 -3.07 -11.42
N SER A 82 -3.60 -3.61 -10.21
CA SER A 82 -4.54 -4.59 -9.66
C SER A 82 -5.94 -3.99 -9.47
N ILE A 83 -5.99 -2.73 -9.04
CA ILE A 83 -7.22 -1.96 -8.87
C ILE A 83 -7.89 -1.74 -10.23
N ILE A 84 -7.13 -1.30 -11.23
CA ILE A 84 -7.67 -1.10 -12.59
C ILE A 84 -8.25 -2.41 -13.11
N MET A 85 -7.54 -3.53 -12.95
CA MET A 85 -8.04 -4.85 -13.35
C MET A 85 -9.30 -5.24 -12.58
N GLN A 86 -9.38 -4.97 -11.27
CA GLN A 86 -10.59 -5.21 -10.47
C GLN A 86 -11.77 -4.36 -10.96
N LEU A 87 -11.58 -3.08 -11.23
CA LEU A 87 -12.63 -2.21 -11.78
C LEU A 87 -13.08 -2.66 -13.18
N MET A 88 -12.14 -3.11 -14.02
CA MET A 88 -12.48 -3.64 -15.33
C MET A 88 -13.37 -4.89 -15.26
N THR A 89 -13.30 -5.69 -14.18
CA THR A 89 -14.24 -6.82 -13.98
C THR A 89 -15.68 -6.37 -13.73
N VAL A 90 -15.88 -5.14 -13.23
CA VAL A 90 -17.20 -4.55 -13.00
C VAL A 90 -17.73 -3.89 -14.27
N VAL A 91 -16.85 -3.19 -15.00
CA VAL A 91 -17.20 -2.43 -16.21
C VAL A 91 -17.37 -3.33 -17.44
N SER A 92 -16.55 -4.38 -17.58
CA SER A 92 -16.53 -5.23 -18.77
C SER A 92 -17.11 -6.62 -18.51
N THR A 93 -18.12 -7.01 -19.30
CA THR A 93 -18.74 -8.34 -19.24
C THR A 93 -17.75 -9.46 -19.50
N ARG A 94 -16.84 -9.29 -20.48
CA ARG A 94 -15.79 -10.29 -20.79
C ARG A 94 -14.84 -10.52 -19.63
N MET A 95 -14.48 -9.45 -18.92
CA MET A 95 -13.59 -9.55 -17.76
C MET A 95 -14.31 -10.18 -16.56
N LYS A 96 -15.61 -9.93 -16.42
CA LYS A 96 -16.47 -10.57 -15.42
C LYS A 96 -16.61 -12.07 -15.67
N GLU A 97 -16.81 -12.49 -16.92
CA GLU A 97 -16.86 -13.90 -17.32
C GLU A 97 -15.53 -14.59 -17.05
N LEU A 98 -14.42 -13.97 -17.44
CA LEU A 98 -13.09 -14.48 -17.16
C LEU A 98 -12.85 -14.65 -15.65
N SER A 99 -13.32 -13.72 -14.82
CA SER A 99 -13.23 -13.85 -13.36
C SER A 99 -14.01 -15.06 -12.80
N LYS A 100 -15.07 -15.49 -13.51
CA LYS A 100 -15.90 -16.65 -13.15
C LYS A 100 -15.35 -17.99 -13.65
N GLU A 101 -14.37 -18.00 -14.56
CA GLU A 101 -13.71 -19.23 -15.06
C GLU A 101 -12.79 -19.92 -14.04
N GLY A 102 -12.81 -19.51 -12.77
CA GLY A 102 -12.04 -20.12 -11.69
C GLY A 102 -10.55 -19.76 -11.75
N GLU A 103 -9.68 -20.75 -11.54
CA GLU A 103 -8.23 -20.51 -11.46
C GLU A 103 -7.62 -20.03 -12.77
N PHE A 104 -8.06 -20.57 -13.91
CA PHE A 104 -7.52 -20.22 -15.22
C PHE A 104 -7.72 -18.73 -15.52
N GLY A 105 -8.94 -18.24 -15.30
CA GLY A 105 -9.29 -16.84 -15.46
C GLY A 105 -8.52 -15.92 -14.52
N ARG A 106 -8.39 -16.30 -13.24
CA ARG A 106 -7.57 -15.55 -12.26
C ARG A 106 -6.10 -15.43 -12.67
N ARG A 107 -5.51 -16.49 -13.22
CA ARG A 107 -4.12 -16.45 -13.73
C ARG A 107 -3.98 -15.49 -14.91
N LYS A 108 -4.98 -15.44 -15.81
CA LYS A 108 -4.98 -14.52 -16.96
C LYS A 108 -5.11 -13.05 -16.53
N ILE A 109 -6.02 -12.77 -15.60
CA ILE A 109 -6.15 -11.42 -14.98
C ILE A 109 -4.85 -11.02 -14.29
N THR A 110 -4.23 -11.93 -13.55
CA THR A 110 -2.94 -11.67 -12.89
C THR A 110 -1.84 -11.36 -13.91
N ARG A 111 -1.76 -12.11 -15.02
CA ARG A 111 -0.82 -11.83 -16.11
C ARG A 111 -1.01 -10.44 -16.70
N TRP A 112 -2.25 -10.03 -16.95
CA TRP A 112 -2.55 -8.67 -17.44
C TRP A 112 -2.21 -7.61 -16.40
N THR A 113 -2.46 -7.88 -15.12
CA THR A 113 -2.04 -7.00 -14.01
C THR A 113 -0.52 -6.78 -14.04
N ARG A 114 0.28 -7.83 -14.24
CA ARG A 114 1.75 -7.73 -14.31
C ARG A 114 2.21 -6.85 -15.49
N TRP A 115 1.66 -7.06 -16.67
CA TRP A 115 1.98 -6.23 -17.84
C TRP A 115 1.59 -4.76 -17.64
N LEU A 116 0.40 -4.53 -17.08
CA LEU A 116 -0.06 -3.20 -16.75
C LEU A 116 0.83 -2.53 -15.70
N THR A 117 1.32 -3.29 -14.72
CA THR A 117 2.26 -2.81 -13.70
C THR A 117 3.55 -2.26 -14.32
N VAL A 118 4.10 -2.94 -15.32
CA VAL A 118 5.31 -2.47 -16.01
C VAL A 118 5.04 -1.16 -16.77
N GLY A 119 3.94 -1.09 -17.52
CA GLY A 119 3.55 0.11 -18.26
C GLY A 119 3.28 1.31 -17.34
N LEU A 120 2.53 1.09 -16.25
CA LEU A 120 2.27 2.12 -15.25
C LEU A 120 3.54 2.50 -14.48
N GLY A 121 4.42 1.54 -14.20
CA GLY A 121 5.72 1.78 -13.57
C GLY A 121 6.59 2.72 -14.40
N LEU A 122 6.69 2.50 -15.71
CA LEU A 122 7.43 3.39 -16.61
C LEU A 122 6.84 4.80 -16.63
N LEU A 123 5.53 4.92 -16.75
CA LEU A 123 4.84 6.22 -16.76
C LEU A 123 5.02 6.96 -15.43
N GLN A 124 4.88 6.24 -14.31
CA GLN A 124 5.03 6.82 -12.97
C GLN A 124 6.48 7.19 -12.68
N ALA A 125 7.46 6.38 -13.13
CA ALA A 125 8.88 6.69 -12.98
C ALA A 125 9.27 7.94 -13.77
N TRP A 126 8.74 8.10 -14.98
CA TRP A 126 8.92 9.31 -15.78
C TRP A 126 8.35 10.55 -15.08
N GLY A 127 7.09 10.46 -14.61
CA GLY A 127 6.44 11.54 -13.88
C GLY A 127 7.20 11.93 -12.60
N LEU A 128 7.66 10.94 -11.84
CA LEU A 128 8.44 11.15 -10.62
C LEU A 128 9.78 11.85 -10.93
N THR A 129 10.49 11.38 -11.95
CA THR A 129 11.77 11.94 -12.39
C THR A 129 11.62 13.42 -12.80
N LEU A 130 10.56 13.75 -13.54
CA LEU A 130 10.27 15.13 -13.92
C LEU A 130 9.96 16.03 -12.73
N VAL A 131 9.12 15.57 -11.80
CA VAL A 131 8.78 16.33 -10.59
C VAL A 131 10.03 16.59 -9.75
N PHE A 132 10.86 15.56 -9.54
CA PHE A 132 12.06 15.65 -8.71
C PHE A 132 13.14 16.50 -9.37
N SER A 133 13.26 16.47 -10.70
CA SER A 133 14.15 17.36 -11.44
C SER A 133 13.72 18.82 -11.35
N ARG A 134 12.42 19.11 -11.48
CA ARG A 134 11.88 20.48 -11.31
C ARG A 134 12.05 21.03 -9.90
N GLN A 135 12.04 20.14 -8.90
CA GLN A 135 12.24 20.49 -7.50
C GLN A 135 13.72 20.56 -7.08
N GLY A 136 14.65 20.39 -8.03
CA GLY A 136 16.09 20.50 -7.78
C GLY A 136 16.72 19.30 -7.07
N VAL A 137 15.99 18.19 -6.89
CA VAL A 137 16.55 16.93 -6.35
C VAL A 137 17.49 16.28 -7.34
N LEU A 138 17.15 16.38 -8.61
CA LEU A 138 17.85 15.76 -9.72
C LEU A 138 18.42 16.86 -10.61
N SER A 139 19.71 17.18 -10.44
CA SER A 139 20.42 18.22 -11.19
C SER A 139 21.12 17.64 -12.43
N ASN A 140 21.08 18.36 -13.55
CA ASN A 140 21.79 18.05 -14.79
C ASN A 140 21.49 16.65 -15.39
N LEU A 141 20.22 16.31 -15.56
CA LEU A 141 19.86 15.06 -16.23
C LEU A 141 20.00 15.17 -17.75
N SER A 142 20.89 14.35 -18.30
CA SER A 142 20.86 14.02 -19.72
C SER A 142 19.62 13.16 -20.03
N TRP A 143 19.19 13.14 -21.30
CA TRP A 143 18.09 12.28 -21.71
C TRP A 143 18.35 10.79 -21.41
N LEU A 144 19.62 10.37 -21.51
CA LEU A 144 20.06 9.03 -21.10
C LEU A 144 19.89 8.79 -19.59
N GLY A 145 20.21 9.77 -18.75
CA GLY A 145 20.02 9.68 -17.29
C GLY A 145 18.54 9.54 -16.90
N ILE A 146 17.62 10.20 -17.62
CA ILE A 146 16.18 10.03 -17.39
C ILE A 146 15.76 8.58 -17.68
N ILE A 147 16.21 8.01 -18.80
CA ILE A 147 15.90 6.63 -19.18
C ILE A 147 16.47 5.63 -18.17
N GLU A 148 17.70 5.85 -17.70
CA GLU A 148 18.35 5.02 -16.69
C GLU A 148 17.54 5.01 -15.38
N ILE A 149 17.11 6.17 -14.90
CA ILE A 149 16.28 6.28 -13.69
C ILE A 149 14.93 5.60 -13.92
N MET A 150 14.30 5.81 -15.07
CA MET A 150 13.01 5.18 -15.40
C MET A 150 13.09 3.66 -15.37
N ILE A 151 14.13 3.08 -15.99
CA ILE A 151 14.35 1.64 -16.00
C ILE A 151 14.65 1.14 -14.59
N THR A 152 15.51 1.84 -13.85
CA THR A 152 15.91 1.45 -12.48
C THR A 152 14.73 1.40 -11.52
N LEU A 153 13.90 2.45 -11.50
CA LEU A 153 12.72 2.52 -10.64
C LEU A 153 11.67 1.47 -11.03
N THR A 154 11.47 1.27 -12.34
CA THR A 154 10.52 0.25 -12.84
C THR A 154 11.02 -1.15 -12.50
N ALA A 155 12.30 -1.43 -12.67
CA ALA A 155 12.92 -2.70 -12.30
C ALA A 155 12.79 -2.97 -10.80
N GLY A 156 13.03 -1.96 -9.95
CA GLY A 156 12.82 -2.06 -8.51
C GLY A 156 11.38 -2.44 -8.14
N THR A 157 10.39 -1.82 -8.80
CA THR A 157 8.97 -2.16 -8.59
C THR A 157 8.64 -3.59 -9.03
N VAL A 158 9.14 -4.01 -10.19
CA VAL A 158 8.94 -5.38 -10.70
C VAL A 158 9.59 -6.40 -9.77
N MET A 159 10.76 -6.08 -9.22
CA MET A 159 11.43 -6.90 -8.23
C MET A 159 10.60 -7.03 -6.93
N LEU A 160 10.01 -5.94 -6.45
CA LEU A 160 9.12 -5.99 -5.28
C LEU A 160 7.84 -6.80 -5.52
N MET A 161 7.24 -6.64 -6.71
CA MET A 161 6.10 -7.46 -7.13
C MET A 161 6.49 -8.95 -7.09
N TRP A 162 7.66 -9.29 -7.66
CA TRP A 162 8.18 -10.65 -7.65
C TRP A 162 8.43 -11.17 -6.23
N PHE A 163 8.98 -10.36 -5.32
CA PHE A 163 9.12 -10.72 -3.90
C PHE A 163 7.77 -11.00 -3.24
N GLY A 164 6.75 -10.19 -3.51
CA GLY A 164 5.40 -10.43 -3.01
C GLY A 164 4.82 -11.76 -3.52
N GLU A 165 5.08 -12.12 -4.77
CA GLU A 165 4.65 -13.41 -5.32
C GLU A 165 5.42 -14.58 -4.69
N LEU A 166 6.73 -14.45 -4.52
CA LEU A 166 7.56 -15.44 -3.83
C LEU A 166 7.13 -15.68 -2.38
N ILE A 167 6.81 -14.63 -1.63
CA ILE A 167 6.30 -14.76 -0.25
C ILE A 167 4.92 -15.45 -0.26
N THR A 168 4.09 -15.21 -1.28
CA THR A 168 2.79 -15.88 -1.39
C THR A 168 2.94 -17.38 -1.68
N GLU A 169 3.94 -17.77 -2.48
CA GLU A 169 4.18 -19.16 -2.87
C GLU A 169 4.95 -19.96 -1.80
N TYR A 170 6.05 -19.39 -1.29
CA TYR A 170 6.99 -20.07 -0.40
C TYR A 170 6.97 -19.55 1.05
N GLY A 171 6.32 -18.42 1.30
CA GLY A 171 6.25 -17.78 2.61
C GLY A 171 4.91 -18.00 3.32
N ILE A 172 4.54 -17.01 4.14
CA ILE A 172 3.30 -17.01 4.92
C ILE A 172 2.35 -15.92 4.40
N GLY A 173 1.04 -16.21 4.34
CA GLY A 173 0.02 -15.20 4.05
C GLY A 173 0.06 -14.64 2.62
N ASN A 174 -0.37 -13.38 2.48
CA ASN A 174 -0.34 -12.65 1.21
C ASN A 174 0.94 -11.80 1.15
N GLY A 175 1.84 -12.14 0.23
CA GLY A 175 3.16 -11.55 0.18
C GLY A 175 3.16 -10.05 -0.15
N ILE A 176 2.23 -9.58 -0.98
CA ILE A 176 2.16 -8.15 -1.34
C ILE A 176 1.72 -7.32 -0.14
N SER A 177 0.72 -7.80 0.62
CA SER A 177 0.32 -7.18 1.87
C SER A 177 1.45 -7.18 2.90
N LEU A 178 2.26 -8.24 2.93
CA LEU A 178 3.42 -8.34 3.82
C LEU A 178 4.57 -7.41 3.42
N VAL A 179 4.81 -7.18 2.12
CA VAL A 179 5.79 -6.19 1.66
C VAL A 179 5.39 -4.78 2.10
N ILE A 180 4.10 -4.43 1.95
CA ILE A 180 3.56 -3.14 2.44
C ILE A 180 3.72 -3.03 3.96
N PHE A 181 3.33 -4.08 4.69
CA PHE A 181 3.47 -4.15 6.14
C PHE A 181 4.93 -3.96 6.58
N ALA A 182 5.87 -4.64 5.94
CA ALA A 182 7.30 -4.50 6.24
C ALA A 182 7.80 -3.07 5.98
N GLY A 183 7.31 -2.42 4.92
CA GLY A 183 7.60 -1.02 4.63
C GLY A 183 7.12 -0.05 5.71
N ILE A 184 5.89 -0.23 6.20
CA ILE A 184 5.30 0.64 7.22
C ILE A 184 5.98 0.40 8.58
N VAL A 185 6.06 -0.86 9.01
CA VAL A 185 6.62 -1.23 10.32
C VAL A 185 8.12 -0.94 10.38
N GLY A 186 8.84 -1.05 9.27
CA GLY A 186 10.27 -0.75 9.19
C GLY A 186 10.63 0.70 9.53
N ARG A 187 9.65 1.62 9.56
CA ARG A 187 9.86 3.02 9.96
C ARG A 187 9.68 3.26 11.45
N ILE A 188 8.85 2.44 12.11
CA ILE A 188 8.50 2.61 13.52
C ILE A 188 9.75 2.75 14.41
N PRO A 189 10.83 1.96 14.23
CA PRO A 189 12.04 2.12 15.04
C PRO A 189 12.68 3.51 14.91
N ASN A 190 12.77 4.05 13.69
CA ASN A 190 13.33 5.38 13.45
C ASN A 190 12.43 6.49 14.04
N THR A 191 11.11 6.35 13.93
CA THR A 191 10.16 7.29 14.52
C THR A 191 10.26 7.30 16.04
N ILE A 192 10.36 6.13 16.68
CA ILE A 192 10.55 6.01 18.13
C ILE A 192 11.90 6.61 18.53
N TYR A 193 12.98 6.31 17.80
CA TYR A 193 14.29 6.87 18.07
C TYR A 193 14.27 8.41 18.03
N ASN A 194 13.75 8.99 16.95
CA ASN A 194 13.63 10.44 16.79
C ASN A 194 12.76 11.08 17.87
N LEU A 195 11.70 10.38 18.33
CA LEU A 195 10.84 10.84 19.41
C LEU A 195 11.57 10.86 20.76
N LEU A 196 12.40 9.84 21.03
CA LEU A 196 13.17 9.72 22.27
C LEU A 196 14.37 10.68 22.33
N THR A 197 15.01 10.96 21.19
CA THR A 197 16.21 11.82 21.14
C THR A 197 15.91 13.28 20.79
N GLY A 198 14.81 13.55 20.09
CA GLY A 198 14.47 14.88 19.57
C GLY A 198 13.68 15.77 20.55
N GLY A 199 13.20 15.22 21.66
CA GLY A 199 12.46 15.97 22.67
C GLY A 199 13.08 15.79 24.05
N GLY A 200 13.59 16.86 24.66
CA GLY A 200 13.93 16.85 26.08
C GLY A 200 12.72 16.53 26.97
N GLN A 201 12.87 16.66 28.30
CA GLN A 201 11.80 16.38 29.29
C GLN A 201 10.44 17.04 28.99
N SER A 202 10.40 18.12 28.21
CA SER A 202 9.17 18.83 27.80
C SER A 202 8.22 18.02 26.88
N ASN A 203 8.70 16.97 26.20
CA ASN A 203 7.90 16.21 25.23
C ASN A 203 7.35 14.87 25.77
N LEU A 204 7.58 14.56 27.06
CA LEU A 204 7.12 13.30 27.67
C LEU A 204 5.59 13.18 27.72
N ALA A 205 4.89 14.27 28.08
CA ALA A 205 3.42 14.25 28.17
C ALA A 205 2.74 14.03 26.80
N PRO A 206 3.10 14.75 25.71
CA PRO A 206 2.59 14.46 24.37
C PRO A 206 2.92 13.04 23.88
N MET A 207 4.12 12.54 24.18
CA MET A 207 4.55 11.20 23.78
C MET A 207 3.72 10.11 24.46
N LEU A 208 3.48 10.23 25.77
CA LEU A 208 2.64 9.28 26.51
C LEU A 208 1.18 9.33 26.03
N LEU A 209 0.65 10.52 25.76
CA LEU A 209 -0.68 10.69 25.20
C LEU A 209 -0.81 10.01 23.83
N PHE A 210 0.17 10.22 22.94
CA PHE A 210 0.20 9.58 21.63
C PHE A 210 0.29 8.06 21.72
N ALA A 211 1.14 7.54 22.61
CA ALA A 211 1.26 6.09 22.84
C ALA A 211 -0.06 5.50 23.37
N ALA A 212 -0.71 6.16 24.33
CA ALA A 212 -2.00 5.74 24.85
C ALA A 212 -3.08 5.75 23.75
N LEU A 213 -3.15 6.81 22.94
CA LEU A 213 -4.07 6.92 21.82
C LEU A 213 -3.83 5.81 20.78
N ALA A 214 -2.58 5.53 20.44
CA ALA A 214 -2.22 4.47 19.49
C ALA A 214 -2.69 3.08 19.98
N ILE A 215 -2.54 2.80 21.28
CA ILE A 215 -3.03 1.55 21.89
C ILE A 215 -4.56 1.50 21.84
N VAL A 216 -5.26 2.57 22.22
CA VAL A 216 -6.73 2.63 22.20
C VAL A 216 -7.27 2.44 20.79
N VAL A 217 -6.72 3.14 19.81
CA VAL A 217 -7.11 3.01 18.40
C VAL A 217 -6.83 1.60 17.89
N THR A 218 -5.68 1.02 18.23
CA THR A 218 -5.37 -0.36 17.83
C THR A 218 -6.34 -1.37 18.44
N ALA A 219 -6.65 -1.24 19.73
CA ALA A 219 -7.63 -2.09 20.40
C ALA A 219 -9.03 -1.96 19.77
N PHE A 220 -9.45 -0.74 19.46
CA PHE A 220 -10.71 -0.47 18.77
C PHE A 220 -10.77 -1.11 17.38
N ILE A 221 -9.70 -0.98 16.58
CA ILE A 221 -9.59 -1.62 15.26
C ILE A 221 -9.68 -3.15 15.40
N ILE A 222 -9.01 -3.74 16.39
CA ILE A 222 -9.05 -5.19 16.64
C ILE A 222 -10.48 -5.63 16.98
N GLU A 223 -11.19 -4.89 17.83
CA GLU A 223 -12.57 -5.20 18.24
C GLU A 223 -13.52 -5.18 17.03
N VAL A 224 -13.45 -4.13 16.21
CA VAL A 224 -14.26 -4.00 14.99
C VAL A 224 -13.91 -5.10 13.97
N GLN A 225 -12.63 -5.47 13.85
CA GLN A 225 -12.18 -6.49 12.92
C GLN A 225 -12.60 -7.91 13.34
N GLN A 226 -12.65 -8.18 14.64
CA GLN A 226 -13.12 -9.47 15.19
C GLN A 226 -14.65 -9.53 15.33
N ALA A 227 -15.33 -8.38 15.33
CA ALA A 227 -16.78 -8.32 15.41
C ALA A 227 -17.43 -9.06 14.23
N GLN A 228 -18.28 -10.01 14.56
CA GLN A 228 -19.04 -10.80 13.61
C GLN A 228 -20.49 -10.98 14.08
N ARG A 229 -21.42 -10.74 13.18
CA ARG A 229 -22.83 -11.08 13.35
C ARG A 229 -23.03 -12.54 12.99
N LYS A 230 -23.40 -13.37 13.97
CA LYS A 230 -23.70 -14.79 13.76
C LYS A 230 -25.15 -14.94 13.31
N ILE A 231 -25.38 -15.29 12.04
CA ILE A 231 -26.73 -15.59 11.54
C ILE A 231 -26.97 -17.10 11.64
N PRO A 232 -27.98 -17.56 12.39
CA PRO A 232 -28.26 -18.99 12.50
C PRO A 232 -28.72 -19.55 11.15
N ILE A 233 -28.14 -20.67 10.74
CA ILE A 233 -28.55 -21.43 9.56
C ILE A 233 -28.95 -22.83 10.01
N GLN A 234 -30.08 -23.29 9.51
CA GLN A 234 -30.53 -24.67 9.67
C GLN A 234 -30.13 -25.44 8.41
N SER A 235 -29.15 -26.34 8.54
CA SER A 235 -28.83 -27.26 7.45
C SER A 235 -29.98 -28.26 7.28
N ALA A 236 -30.34 -28.55 6.03
CA ALA A 236 -31.40 -29.49 5.70
C ALA A 236 -31.20 -30.82 6.45
N GLN A 237 -32.23 -31.26 7.14
CA GLN A 237 -32.20 -32.49 7.92
C GLN A 237 -32.09 -33.68 6.95
N ARG A 238 -31.04 -34.48 7.06
CA ARG A 238 -30.94 -35.73 6.30
C ARG A 238 -31.75 -36.80 7.05
N VAL A 239 -32.91 -37.14 6.51
CA VAL A 239 -33.69 -38.28 7.01
C VAL A 239 -33.07 -39.55 6.45
N VAL A 240 -32.62 -40.47 7.33
CA VAL A 240 -32.16 -41.80 6.94
C VAL A 240 -33.01 -42.82 7.69
N GLY A 241 -33.88 -43.53 6.97
CA GLY A 241 -34.86 -44.45 7.55
C GLY A 241 -35.97 -43.72 8.34
N ARG A 242 -36.32 -44.22 9.53
CA ARG A 242 -37.32 -43.59 10.43
C ARG A 242 -36.72 -42.59 11.44
N LYS A 243 -35.41 -42.33 11.37
CA LYS A 243 -34.71 -41.39 12.27
C LYS A 243 -34.36 -40.12 11.50
N ILE A 244 -34.93 -39.01 11.97
CA ILE A 244 -34.53 -37.67 11.56
C ILE A 244 -33.22 -37.37 12.28
N TYR A 245 -32.10 -37.32 11.55
CA TYR A 245 -30.87 -36.80 12.10
C TYR A 245 -31.03 -35.28 12.20
N GLN A 246 -31.13 -34.77 13.43
CA GLN A 246 -31.29 -33.36 13.71
C GLN A 246 -30.13 -32.60 13.06
N GLY A 247 -30.47 -31.72 12.12
CA GLY A 247 -29.50 -30.84 11.47
C GLY A 247 -28.81 -30.02 12.56
N ARG A 248 -27.50 -30.17 12.70
CA ARG A 248 -26.70 -29.39 13.64
C ARG A 248 -26.96 -27.92 13.36
N SER A 249 -27.41 -27.16 14.38
CA SER A 249 -27.52 -25.71 14.25
C SER A 249 -26.12 -25.16 13.96
N SER A 250 -25.98 -24.54 12.79
CA SER A 250 -24.77 -23.85 12.40
C SER A 250 -25.07 -22.35 12.35
N HIS A 251 -24.03 -21.53 12.27
CA HIS A 251 -24.18 -20.11 12.04
C HIS A 251 -23.25 -19.68 10.92
N LEU A 252 -23.72 -18.77 10.08
CA LEU A 252 -22.89 -18.06 9.14
C LEU A 252 -22.31 -16.81 9.84
N PRO A 253 -20.99 -16.73 10.01
CA PRO A 253 -20.36 -15.52 10.53
C PRO A 253 -20.33 -14.44 9.45
N LEU A 254 -21.05 -13.34 9.67
CA LEU A 254 -20.91 -12.12 8.88
C LEU A 254 -20.02 -11.13 9.63
N ARG A 255 -18.79 -10.95 9.16
CA ARG A 255 -17.87 -9.93 9.71
C ARG A 255 -18.42 -8.53 9.47
N VAL A 256 -18.17 -7.62 10.41
CA VAL A 256 -18.51 -6.19 10.25
C VAL A 256 -17.75 -5.58 9.08
N ASN A 257 -16.45 -5.84 8.96
CA ASN A 257 -15.65 -5.49 7.80
C ASN A 257 -15.27 -6.76 6.99
N GLN A 258 -15.94 -6.97 5.86
CA GLN A 258 -15.67 -8.13 4.98
C GLN A 258 -14.53 -7.87 3.99
N ALA A 259 -14.26 -6.60 3.67
CA ALA A 259 -13.38 -6.22 2.57
C ALA A 259 -11.90 -6.03 3.00
N GLY A 260 -11.64 -6.00 4.31
CA GLY A 260 -10.29 -5.95 4.86
C GLY A 260 -9.55 -4.66 4.47
N VAL A 261 -8.33 -4.79 3.98
CA VAL A 261 -7.42 -3.65 3.70
C VAL A 261 -7.62 -3.09 2.27
N ILE A 262 -8.26 -3.84 1.37
CA ILE A 262 -8.37 -3.46 -0.05
C ILE A 262 -9.12 -2.13 -0.25
N PRO A 263 -10.28 -1.85 0.39
CA PRO A 263 -10.99 -0.58 0.20
C PRO A 263 -10.18 0.63 0.62
N ILE A 264 -9.41 0.53 1.71
CA ILE A 264 -8.57 1.62 2.21
C ILE A 264 -7.48 1.96 1.18
N ILE A 265 -6.81 0.93 0.64
CA ILE A 265 -5.81 1.10 -0.42
C ILE A 265 -6.45 1.72 -1.67
N PHE A 266 -7.66 1.26 -2.02
CA PHE A 266 -8.40 1.78 -3.16
C PHE A 266 -8.79 3.25 -3.00
N ALA A 267 -9.30 3.64 -1.82
CA ALA A 267 -9.63 5.03 -1.50
C ALA A 267 -8.41 5.94 -1.64
N ILE A 268 -7.26 5.52 -1.11
CA ILE A 268 -5.99 6.25 -1.25
C ILE A 268 -5.60 6.42 -2.71
N SER A 269 -5.61 5.35 -3.51
CA SER A 269 -5.28 5.41 -4.93
C SER A 269 -6.21 6.36 -5.72
N ILE A 270 -7.51 6.35 -5.43
CA ILE A 270 -8.47 7.28 -6.04
C ILE A 270 -8.17 8.72 -5.65
N MET A 271 -7.95 9.00 -4.37
CA MET A 271 -7.67 10.36 -3.91
C MET A 271 -6.36 10.91 -4.49
N PHE A 272 -5.36 10.05 -4.73
CA PHE A 272 -4.08 10.47 -5.28
C PHE A 272 -4.10 10.72 -6.78
N PHE A 273 -4.97 10.06 -7.52
CA PHE A 273 -4.99 10.14 -8.98
C PHE A 273 -5.20 11.58 -9.49
N PRO A 274 -6.18 12.37 -8.98
CA PRO A 274 -6.33 13.79 -9.27
C PRO A 274 -5.09 14.63 -8.96
N VAL A 275 -4.45 14.40 -7.81
CA VAL A 275 -3.26 15.14 -7.38
C VAL A 275 -2.09 14.89 -8.33
N ILE A 276 -1.90 13.65 -8.79
CA ILE A 276 -0.87 13.29 -9.78
C ILE A 276 -1.11 14.02 -11.10
N ILE A 277 -2.35 14.03 -11.61
CA ILE A 277 -2.70 14.76 -12.84
C ILE A 277 -2.48 16.26 -12.66
N GLY A 278 -2.91 16.84 -11.53
CA GLY A 278 -2.67 18.26 -11.25
C GLY A 278 -1.18 18.59 -11.20
N ASN A 279 -0.36 17.71 -10.62
CA ASN A 279 1.10 17.85 -10.63
C ASN A 279 1.71 17.81 -12.03
N PHE A 280 1.19 16.94 -12.89
CA PHE A 280 1.64 16.81 -14.27
C PHE A 280 1.28 18.05 -15.11
N LEU A 281 0.05 18.54 -14.97
CA LEU A 281 -0.49 19.70 -15.71
C LEU A 281 -0.09 21.06 -15.12
N ALA A 282 0.75 21.09 -14.09
CA ALA A 282 1.21 22.30 -13.41
C ALA A 282 1.80 23.39 -14.32
N THR A 283 2.39 22.99 -15.45
CA THR A 283 3.04 23.89 -16.41
C THR A 283 2.25 24.04 -17.71
N ALA A 284 1.04 23.48 -17.80
CA ALA A 284 0.23 23.56 -19.00
C ALA A 284 -0.45 24.94 -19.12
N PRO A 285 -0.58 25.50 -20.34
CA PRO A 285 -1.35 26.72 -20.57
C PRO A 285 -2.82 26.57 -20.13
N ASP A 286 -3.49 27.68 -19.83
CA ASP A 286 -4.92 27.67 -19.57
C ASP A 286 -5.69 27.17 -20.80
N PRO A 287 -6.69 26.27 -20.65
CA PRO A 287 -7.47 25.94 -19.43
C PRO A 287 -6.91 24.80 -18.54
N TRP A 288 -5.86 24.10 -18.98
CA TRP A 288 -5.31 22.96 -18.25
C TRP A 288 -4.58 23.37 -16.96
N GLY A 289 -3.97 24.56 -16.94
CA GLY A 289 -3.38 25.15 -15.73
C GLY A 289 -4.41 25.44 -14.64
N THR A 290 -5.60 25.91 -15.00
CA THR A 290 -6.71 26.11 -14.07
C THR A 290 -7.22 24.77 -13.48
N ILE A 291 -7.37 23.74 -14.30
CA ILE A 291 -7.72 22.38 -13.84
C ILE A 291 -6.67 21.85 -12.86
N SER A 292 -5.38 22.02 -13.19
CA SER A 292 -4.27 21.66 -12.32
C SER A 292 -4.36 22.30 -10.94
N ARG A 293 -4.67 23.60 -10.89
CA ARG A 293 -4.82 24.35 -9.63
C ARG A 293 -5.99 23.82 -8.80
N VAL A 294 -7.13 23.55 -9.42
CA VAL A 294 -8.30 22.96 -8.74
C VAL A 294 -7.95 21.60 -8.14
N LEU A 295 -7.35 20.70 -8.92
CA LEU A 295 -6.99 19.36 -8.43
C LEU A 295 -5.98 19.44 -7.27
N ARG A 296 -4.97 20.31 -7.36
CA ARG A 296 -3.96 20.49 -6.30
C ARG A 296 -4.47 21.22 -5.05
N THR A 297 -5.60 21.91 -5.13
CA THR A 297 -6.14 22.68 -4.00
C THR A 297 -7.21 21.90 -3.24
N TYR A 298 -8.06 21.15 -3.94
CA TYR A 298 -9.23 20.50 -3.35
C TYR A 298 -9.08 19.00 -3.11
N TRP A 299 -8.07 18.34 -3.71
CA TRP A 299 -7.82 16.90 -3.52
C TRP A 299 -6.64 16.60 -2.60
N VAL A 300 -6.37 17.49 -1.64
CA VAL A 300 -5.25 17.36 -0.69
C VAL A 300 -5.82 17.34 0.73
N PRO A 301 -5.24 16.57 1.68
CA PRO A 301 -5.74 16.50 3.06
C PRO A 301 -5.81 17.84 3.80
N THR A 302 -5.02 18.82 3.35
CA THR A 302 -4.99 20.19 3.88
C THR A 302 -5.36 21.15 2.75
N GLY A 303 -6.65 21.32 2.55
CA GLY A 303 -7.22 22.32 1.67
C GLY A 303 -7.13 23.72 2.28
N PRO A 304 -7.48 24.76 1.49
CA PRO A 304 -7.41 26.14 1.94
C PRO A 304 -8.44 26.49 3.03
N ASN A 305 -9.52 25.72 3.16
CA ASN A 305 -10.62 26.01 4.08
C ASN A 305 -11.09 24.74 4.82
N ILE A 306 -11.63 24.92 6.03
CA ILE A 306 -12.21 23.81 6.83
C ILE A 306 -13.28 23.00 6.06
N PRO A 307 -14.19 23.60 5.26
CA PRO A 307 -15.16 22.84 4.47
C PRO A 307 -14.53 21.96 3.40
N THR A 308 -13.38 22.36 2.83
CA THR A 308 -12.67 21.55 1.83
C THR A 308 -12.00 20.35 2.48
N ASP A 309 -11.52 20.49 3.72
CA ASP A 309 -10.96 19.38 4.50
C ASP A 309 -12.06 18.40 4.92
N ILE A 310 -13.23 18.91 5.30
CA ILE A 310 -14.40 18.07 5.59
C ILE A 310 -14.84 17.31 4.35
N LEU A 311 -14.91 17.99 3.19
CA LEU A 311 -15.27 17.35 1.92
C LEU A 311 -14.25 16.29 1.50
N TYR A 312 -12.94 16.58 1.63
CA TYR A 312 -11.88 15.61 1.39
C TYR A 312 -12.05 14.37 2.28
N ASN A 313 -12.24 14.57 3.59
CA ASN A 313 -12.42 13.47 4.54
C ASN A 313 -13.70 12.68 4.27
N PHE A 314 -14.80 13.34 3.88
CA PHE A 314 -16.06 12.68 3.52
C PHE A 314 -15.95 11.84 2.24
N VAL A 315 -15.14 12.26 1.27
CA VAL A 315 -14.89 11.48 0.05
C VAL A 315 -13.92 10.32 0.33
N TYR A 316 -13.00 10.49 1.29
CA TYR A 316 -11.98 9.50 1.62
C TYR A 316 -12.47 8.36 2.54
N PHE A 317 -13.31 8.66 3.53
CA PHE A 317 -13.82 7.70 4.53
C PHE A 317 -15.24 7.24 4.23
#